data_AF-A0A4S8KRV5-F1
#
_entry.id   AF-A0A4S8KRV5-F1
#
_cell.length_a   1.000
_cell.length_b   1.000
_cell.length_c   1.000
_cell.angle_alpha   90.00
_cell.angle_beta   90.00
_cell.angle_gamma   90.00
#
_symmetry.space_group_name_H-M   'P 1'
#
loop_
_entity.id
_entity.type
_entity.pdbx_description
1 polymer ?
#
loop_
_entity_poly.entity_id
_entity_poly.type
_entity_poly.pdbx_seq_one_letter_code
_entity_poly.pdbx_strand_id
1 'polypeptide(L)'
;MSSQAPSTEPSWSGWIETTGDALLILEAARRGLIPRLTRRLVDTERKMITSGSVFVFDEKESGIKRWTDGFFWTPSRILGNFLLYRETEKRGPDHRGRGDGVDDIPSSPPNHSVGGQRLSQFRSDSSGLNIAKVRERPLRGRLTNSYKPKTDGLMKKTFSLNIDGVAQHLISYYRIEDVQSGRLRSPSTFPELASLDISPELLDKTHFRDPPKVEVGPDGILRYRGEAGEIDQQPALLPGPLSTGLPLLTDGRYAIDKQAVKRYDPYGSPS
;
A
#
# COMPACT_ATOMS: atom_id res chain seq x y z
N MET A 1 -8.61 14.12 -35.31
CA MET A 1 -8.69 14.19 -33.84
C MET A 1 -9.77 13.21 -33.41
N SER A 2 -9.38 12.00 -33.01
CA SER A 2 -10.34 10.96 -32.63
C SER A 2 -10.96 11.34 -31.30
N SER A 3 -12.24 11.69 -31.30
CA SER A 3 -13.03 11.88 -30.08
C SER A 3 -13.13 10.55 -29.36
N GLN A 4 -12.32 10.36 -28.32
CA GLN A 4 -12.46 9.21 -27.43
C GLN A 4 -13.84 9.31 -26.75
N ALA A 5 -14.65 8.26 -26.89
CA ALA A 5 -15.95 8.20 -26.21
C ALA A 5 -15.75 8.42 -24.69
N PRO A 6 -16.70 9.07 -24.01
CA PRO A 6 -16.58 9.28 -22.57
C PRO A 6 -16.43 7.94 -21.87
N SER A 7 -15.32 7.75 -21.13
CA SER A 7 -15.07 6.54 -20.36
C SER A 7 -16.11 6.44 -19.25
N THR A 8 -16.90 5.37 -19.26
CA THR A 8 -17.91 5.10 -18.23
C THR A 8 -17.34 4.42 -16.99
N GLU A 9 -16.04 4.19 -16.96
CA GLU A 9 -15.34 3.43 -15.93
C GLU A 9 -14.14 4.22 -15.36
N PRO A 10 -13.73 3.97 -14.11
CA PRO A 10 -12.51 4.53 -13.56
C PRO A 10 -11.26 4.04 -14.31
N SER A 11 -10.11 4.70 -14.11
CA SER A 11 -8.83 4.25 -14.67
C SER A 11 -8.52 2.81 -14.28
N TRP A 12 -8.80 2.47 -13.03
CA TRP A 12 -8.64 1.11 -12.52
C TRP A 12 -9.55 0.90 -11.30
N SER A 13 -9.78 -0.36 -10.90
CA SER A 13 -10.59 -0.72 -9.74
C SER A 13 -9.84 -1.66 -8.79
N GLY A 14 -9.67 -1.25 -7.54
CA GLY A 14 -9.04 -2.04 -6.48
C GLY A 14 -8.51 -1.15 -5.35
N TRP A 15 -7.55 -1.65 -4.57
CA TRP A 15 -7.01 -0.95 -3.40
C TRP A 15 -5.52 -0.66 -3.56
N ILE A 16 -5.15 0.61 -3.57
CA ILE A 16 -3.74 1.00 -3.52
C ILE A 16 -3.30 0.86 -2.08
N GLU A 17 -2.42 -0.09 -1.77
CA GLU A 17 -1.90 -0.30 -0.42
C GLU A 17 -0.59 0.48 -0.23
N THR A 18 0.37 0.21 -1.10
CA THR A 18 1.78 0.63 -0.99
C THR A 18 2.17 1.72 -1.99
N THR A 19 3.37 2.29 -1.84
CA THR A 19 3.98 3.16 -2.87
C THR A 19 4.21 2.39 -4.16
N GLY A 20 4.69 1.14 -4.07
CA GLY A 20 4.85 0.23 -5.20
C GLY A 20 3.57 0.06 -6.02
N ASP A 21 2.43 -0.17 -5.35
CA ASP A 21 1.13 -0.25 -6.03
C ASP A 21 0.78 1.02 -6.81
N ALA A 22 1.06 2.19 -6.24
CA ALA A 22 0.80 3.46 -6.90
C ALA A 22 1.70 3.62 -8.15
N LEU A 23 2.97 3.23 -8.03
CA LEU A 23 3.93 3.25 -9.14
C LEU A 23 3.51 2.31 -10.26
N LEU A 24 3.03 1.09 -9.94
CA LEU A 24 2.51 0.15 -10.93
C LEU A 24 1.33 0.73 -11.71
N ILE A 25 0.40 1.38 -11.03
CA ILE A 25 -0.76 2.01 -11.67
C ILE A 25 -0.36 3.22 -12.53
N LEU A 26 0.56 4.05 -12.05
CA LEU A 26 1.10 5.15 -12.87
C LEU A 26 1.83 4.63 -14.11
N GLU A 27 2.62 3.55 -13.98
CA GLU A 27 3.33 2.93 -15.09
C GLU A 27 2.37 2.31 -16.11
N ALA A 28 1.36 1.57 -15.65
CA ALA A 28 0.31 1.02 -16.50
C ALA A 28 -0.43 2.11 -17.28
N ALA A 29 -0.75 3.22 -16.61
CA ALA A 29 -1.40 4.38 -17.22
C ALA A 29 -0.51 5.08 -18.25
N ARG A 30 0.79 5.24 -17.94
CA ARG A 30 1.80 5.81 -18.84
C ARG A 30 1.99 4.98 -20.10
N ARG A 31 1.94 3.64 -19.98
CA ARG A 31 1.98 2.69 -21.11
C ARG A 31 0.67 2.59 -21.91
N GLY A 32 -0.42 3.22 -21.42
CA GLY A 32 -1.74 3.11 -22.03
C GLY A 32 -2.44 1.77 -21.81
N LEU A 33 -1.99 0.97 -20.84
CA LEU A 33 -2.64 -0.29 -20.45
C LEU A 33 -3.95 -0.04 -19.70
N ILE A 34 -4.04 1.10 -19.01
CA ILE A 34 -5.25 1.59 -18.37
C ILE A 34 -5.51 3.05 -18.80
N PRO A 35 -6.78 3.50 -18.85
CA PRO A 35 -7.08 4.84 -19.31
C PRO A 35 -6.63 5.91 -18.32
N ARG A 36 -6.09 7.01 -18.85
CA ARG A 36 -5.81 8.24 -18.10
C ARG A 36 -6.94 9.24 -18.29
N LEU A 37 -7.22 10.01 -17.26
CA LEU A 37 -8.24 11.05 -17.33
C LEU A 37 -7.65 12.31 -17.96
N THR A 38 -8.18 12.67 -19.13
CA THR A 38 -7.69 13.80 -19.95
C THR A 38 -8.50 15.08 -19.77
N ARG A 39 -9.50 15.07 -18.89
CA ARG A 39 -10.32 16.24 -18.54
C ARG A 39 -11.05 16.01 -17.21
N ARG A 40 -11.63 17.07 -16.65
CA ARG A 40 -12.48 16.95 -15.45
C ARG A 40 -13.68 16.04 -15.70
N LEU A 41 -14.06 15.30 -14.66
CA LEU A 41 -15.31 14.53 -14.63
C LEU A 41 -16.52 15.47 -14.62
N VAL A 42 -17.48 15.19 -15.50
CA VAL A 42 -18.81 15.80 -15.44
C VAL A 42 -19.65 15.15 -14.35
N ASP A 43 -20.74 15.80 -13.94
CA ASP A 43 -21.55 15.35 -12.79
C ASP A 43 -22.11 13.93 -12.96
N THR A 44 -22.42 13.52 -14.19
CA THR A 44 -22.88 12.15 -14.50
C THR A 44 -21.77 11.12 -14.31
N GLU A 45 -20.54 11.44 -14.72
CA GLU A 45 -19.36 10.57 -14.58
C GLU A 45 -18.91 10.46 -13.12
N ARG A 46 -19.12 11.48 -12.28
CA ARG A 46 -18.79 11.41 -10.85
C ARG A 46 -19.51 10.28 -10.10
N LYS A 47 -20.58 9.72 -10.67
CA LYS A 47 -21.24 8.51 -10.14
C LYS A 47 -20.30 7.29 -10.10
N MET A 48 -19.23 7.26 -10.90
CA MET A 48 -18.23 6.20 -10.87
C MET A 48 -17.22 6.34 -9.72
N ILE A 49 -17.30 7.41 -8.92
CA ILE A 49 -16.49 7.58 -7.71
C ILE A 49 -17.12 6.74 -6.59
N THR A 50 -16.59 5.52 -6.43
CA THR A 50 -17.07 4.54 -5.46
C THR A 50 -15.89 3.84 -4.79
N SER A 51 -16.17 2.95 -3.85
CA SER A 51 -15.13 2.10 -3.26
C SER A 51 -14.44 1.27 -4.33
N GLY A 52 -13.10 1.30 -4.36
CA GLY A 52 -12.27 0.66 -5.37
C GLY A 52 -11.86 1.58 -6.52
N SER A 53 -12.58 2.67 -6.78
CA SER A 53 -12.30 3.53 -7.94
C SER A 53 -10.94 4.20 -7.83
N VAL A 54 -10.12 4.07 -8.87
CA VAL A 54 -8.83 4.75 -9.01
C VAL A 54 -8.80 5.58 -10.28
N PHE A 55 -8.34 6.82 -10.17
CA PHE A 55 -8.19 7.77 -11.27
C PHE A 55 -6.74 8.22 -11.40
N VAL A 56 -6.23 8.22 -12.63
CA VAL A 56 -4.89 8.72 -12.95
C VAL A 56 -5.00 9.87 -13.95
N PHE A 57 -4.28 10.96 -13.73
CA PHE A 57 -4.20 12.06 -14.69
C PHE A 57 -2.87 12.79 -14.56
N ASP A 58 -2.39 13.31 -15.68
CA ASP A 58 -1.28 14.26 -15.71
C ASP A 58 -1.81 15.69 -15.84
N GLU A 59 -1.17 16.65 -15.16
CA GLU A 59 -1.64 18.03 -15.13
C GLU A 59 -1.61 18.71 -16.50
N LYS A 60 -0.65 18.34 -17.36
CA LYS A 60 -0.42 19.00 -18.65
C LYS A 60 -1.50 18.63 -19.67
N GLU A 61 -1.83 17.35 -19.81
CA GLU A 61 -2.86 16.84 -20.73
C GLU A 61 -4.25 17.17 -20.19
N SER A 62 -4.50 16.96 -18.89
CA SER A 62 -5.84 17.08 -18.32
C SER A 62 -6.25 18.49 -17.92
N GLY A 63 -5.28 19.38 -17.65
CA GLY A 63 -5.51 20.69 -17.04
C GLY A 63 -6.01 20.62 -15.58
N ILE A 64 -6.03 19.44 -14.95
CA ILE A 64 -6.54 19.24 -13.59
C ILE A 64 -5.40 19.45 -12.59
N LYS A 65 -5.33 20.62 -11.96
CA LYS A 65 -4.37 20.88 -10.86
C LYS A 65 -4.85 20.43 -9.49
N ARG A 66 -6.17 20.28 -9.35
CA ARG A 66 -6.83 19.89 -8.09
C ARG A 66 -8.02 19.02 -8.43
N TRP A 67 -8.04 17.85 -7.79
CA TRP A 67 -9.13 16.91 -7.91
C TRP A 67 -10.39 17.38 -7.15
N THR A 68 -11.55 17.26 -7.79
CA THR A 68 -12.84 17.70 -7.26
C THR A 68 -13.88 16.61 -7.49
N ASP A 69 -14.40 16.04 -6.39
CA ASP A 69 -15.29 14.87 -6.40
C ASP A 69 -16.70 15.13 -5.86
N GLY A 70 -16.93 16.28 -5.22
CA GLY A 70 -18.24 16.64 -4.65
C GLY A 70 -18.49 16.09 -3.24
N PHE A 71 -17.55 15.36 -2.65
CA PHE A 71 -17.65 14.86 -1.28
C PHE A 71 -17.05 15.85 -0.27
N PHE A 72 -17.49 15.74 0.99
CA PHE A 72 -16.93 16.49 2.10
C PHE A 72 -15.87 15.65 2.79
N TRP A 73 -14.68 16.22 2.96
CA TRP A 73 -13.50 15.52 3.44
C TRP A 73 -12.97 16.13 4.73
N THR A 74 -12.43 15.30 5.62
CA THR A 74 -11.55 15.77 6.70
C THR A 74 -10.32 16.47 6.13
N PRO A 75 -9.62 17.33 6.90
CA PRO A 75 -8.26 17.76 6.55
C PRO A 75 -7.35 16.57 6.27
N SER A 76 -6.36 16.77 5.38
CA SER A 76 -5.44 15.71 4.98
C SER A 76 -4.60 15.18 6.14
N ARG A 77 -4.28 13.89 6.09
CA ARG A 77 -3.30 13.23 6.97
C ARG A 77 -2.25 12.54 6.13
N ILE A 78 -0.99 12.69 6.51
CA ILE A 78 0.13 12.04 5.82
C ILE A 78 0.20 10.57 6.29
N LEU A 79 0.34 9.65 5.33
CA LEU A 79 0.68 8.25 5.57
C LEU A 79 1.71 7.84 4.50
N GLY A 80 2.98 7.73 4.89
CA GLY A 80 4.08 7.55 3.94
C GLY A 80 4.04 8.63 2.86
N ASN A 81 3.99 8.21 1.60
CA ASN A 81 3.90 9.10 0.44
C ASN A 81 2.47 9.61 0.14
N PHE A 82 1.46 9.14 0.86
CA PHE A 82 0.06 9.45 0.57
C PHE A 82 -0.49 10.58 1.44
N LEU A 83 -1.50 11.28 0.89
CA LEU A 83 -2.44 12.07 1.69
C LEU A 83 -3.76 11.31 1.81
N LEU A 84 -4.25 11.20 3.04
CA LEU A 84 -5.51 10.53 3.38
C LEU A 84 -6.58 11.54 3.80
N TYR A 85 -7.80 11.24 3.38
CA TYR A 85 -9.00 12.00 3.69
C TYR A 85 -10.11 11.01 4.04
N ARG A 86 -10.97 11.39 4.98
CA ARG A 86 -12.18 10.62 5.32
C ARG A 86 -13.42 11.40 4.98
N GLU A 87 -14.42 10.73 4.43
CA GLU A 87 -15.72 11.36 4.18
C GLU A 87 -16.34 11.80 5.50
N THR A 88 -16.88 13.01 5.51
CA THR A 88 -17.66 13.58 6.60
C THR A 88 -19.08 13.83 6.14
N GLU A 89 -20.02 13.89 7.06
CA GLU A 89 -21.37 14.35 6.75
C GLU A 89 -21.33 15.79 6.21
N LYS A 90 -22.25 16.09 5.29
CA LYS A 90 -22.43 17.45 4.79
C LYS A 90 -22.77 18.34 5.97
N ARG A 91 -21.89 19.29 6.30
CA ARG A 91 -22.23 20.34 7.28
C ARG A 91 -23.42 21.10 6.70
N GLY A 92 -24.57 21.03 7.38
CA GLY A 92 -25.74 21.83 7.04
C GLY A 92 -25.40 23.33 7.04
N PRO A 93 -26.29 24.18 6.49
CA PRO A 93 -26.07 25.62 6.43
C PRO A 93 -25.89 26.32 7.80
N ASP A 94 -26.09 25.61 8.92
CA ASP A 94 -26.28 26.19 10.26
C ASP A 94 -25.00 26.46 11.09
N HIS A 95 -23.81 26.31 10.50
CA HIS A 95 -22.53 26.59 11.19
C HIS A 95 -21.65 27.61 10.47
N ARG A 96 -22.27 28.50 9.69
CA ARG A 96 -21.63 29.72 9.16
C ARG A 96 -22.33 30.99 9.64
N GLY A 97 -22.71 31.04 10.92
CA GLY A 97 -23.36 32.23 11.45
C GLY A 97 -23.72 32.14 12.93
N ARG A 98 -22.72 32.22 13.81
CA ARG A 98 -22.86 32.94 15.08
C ARG A 98 -21.48 33.24 15.62
N GLY A 99 -20.97 34.42 15.27
CA GLY A 99 -20.05 35.12 16.17
C GLY A 99 -20.88 35.43 17.40
N ASP A 100 -20.61 34.70 18.49
CA ASP A 100 -21.23 34.96 19.78
C ASP A 100 -20.49 36.15 20.40
N GLY A 101 -20.90 37.34 19.99
CA GLY A 101 -20.58 38.59 20.64
C GLY A 101 -21.59 38.83 21.74
N VAL A 102 -21.12 38.71 22.98
CA VAL A 102 -21.42 39.54 24.15
C VAL A 102 -22.87 40.03 24.30
N ASP A 103 -23.57 39.51 25.31
CA ASP A 103 -24.39 40.35 26.19
C ASP A 103 -24.37 39.80 27.62
N ASP A 104 -24.38 40.76 28.54
CA ASP A 104 -23.84 40.79 29.89
C ASP A 104 -24.93 40.55 30.97
N ILE A 105 -24.54 40.61 32.27
CA ILE A 105 -25.36 40.89 33.50
C ILE A 105 -25.72 39.69 34.45
N PRO A 106 -25.58 39.77 35.81
CA PRO A 106 -24.31 39.70 36.57
C PRO A 106 -24.34 38.83 37.87
N SER A 107 -23.16 38.63 38.48
CA SER A 107 -22.85 38.51 39.94
C SER A 107 -23.56 37.51 40.88
N SER A 108 -22.80 36.44 41.25
CA SER A 108 -22.35 35.99 42.61
C SER A 108 -23.37 35.69 43.75
N PRO A 109 -23.10 34.74 44.70
CA PRO A 109 -21.85 34.64 45.48
C PRO A 109 -21.25 33.23 45.69
N PRO A 110 -20.03 33.13 46.28
CA PRO A 110 -19.15 31.97 46.20
C PRO A 110 -19.30 31.05 47.43
N ASN A 111 -18.90 29.78 47.28
CA ASN A 111 -18.48 29.02 48.46
C ASN A 111 -17.37 28.00 48.15
N HIS A 112 -16.36 28.01 49.02
CA HIS A 112 -15.13 27.23 48.99
C HIS A 112 -15.32 25.79 49.48
N SER A 113 -14.63 24.82 48.86
CA SER A 113 -13.92 23.69 49.52
C SER A 113 -13.12 22.92 48.47
N VAL A 114 -11.79 23.03 48.44
CA VAL A 114 -10.77 22.16 49.07
C VAL A 114 -10.79 20.69 48.61
N GLY A 115 -9.73 20.32 47.87
CA GLY A 115 -9.03 19.05 48.04
C GLY A 115 -9.44 17.88 47.14
N GLY A 116 -8.46 17.33 46.40
CA GLY A 116 -8.54 15.95 45.92
C GLY A 116 -7.86 15.67 44.59
N GLN A 117 -6.55 15.45 44.61
CA GLN A 117 -5.87 14.60 43.61
C GLN A 117 -6.58 13.25 43.52
N ARG A 118 -6.87 12.73 42.32
CA ARG A 118 -6.80 11.27 42.03
C ARG A 118 -6.47 11.00 40.56
N LEU A 119 -5.23 10.53 40.39
CA LEU A 119 -4.82 9.63 39.32
C LEU A 119 -5.62 8.33 39.36
N SER A 120 -5.61 7.64 38.22
CA SER A 120 -6.02 6.25 37.96
C SER A 120 -7.51 5.99 37.68
N GLN A 121 -7.78 5.71 36.41
CA GLN A 121 -8.77 4.71 36.06
C GLN A 121 -8.22 3.85 34.92
N PHE A 122 -7.29 2.97 35.30
CA PHE A 122 -7.11 1.70 34.59
C PHE A 122 -8.42 0.93 34.75
N ARG A 123 -9.12 0.69 33.63
CA ARG A 123 -10.09 -0.41 33.53
C ARG A 123 -9.57 -1.35 32.45
N SER A 124 -9.02 -2.46 32.91
CA SER A 124 -8.99 -3.72 32.15
C SER A 124 -10.43 -4.12 31.85
N ASP A 125 -10.78 -4.24 30.56
CA ASP A 125 -11.23 -5.49 29.94
C ASP A 125 -11.82 -5.21 28.54
N SER A 126 -11.16 -5.70 27.48
CA SER A 126 -11.72 -6.00 26.14
C SER A 126 -10.58 -6.31 25.15
N SER A 127 -9.98 -7.49 25.26
CA SER A 127 -8.91 -7.95 24.36
C SER A 127 -9.33 -8.05 22.87
N GLY A 128 -10.63 -8.14 22.58
CA GLY A 128 -11.16 -8.20 21.20
C GLY A 128 -11.30 -6.86 20.46
N LEU A 129 -11.49 -5.74 21.15
CA LEU A 129 -11.70 -4.42 20.52
C LEU A 129 -10.39 -3.73 20.12
N ASN A 130 -9.25 -4.21 20.62
CA ASN A 130 -7.94 -3.63 20.36
C ASN A 130 -7.35 -4.07 19.01
N ILE A 131 -7.57 -5.31 18.57
CA ILE A 131 -7.05 -5.80 17.27
C ILE A 131 -7.72 -5.09 16.10
N ALA A 132 -9.05 -4.93 16.15
CA ALA A 132 -9.78 -4.19 15.11
C ALA A 132 -9.30 -2.73 15.02
N LYS A 133 -9.17 -2.03 16.16
CA LYS A 133 -8.65 -0.64 16.20
C LYS A 133 -7.18 -0.52 15.78
N VAL A 134 -6.36 -1.55 15.98
CA VAL A 134 -4.96 -1.60 15.51
C VAL A 134 -4.90 -1.82 14.00
N ARG A 135 -5.71 -2.74 13.44
CA ARG A 135 -5.82 -2.97 11.99
C ARG A 135 -6.39 -1.77 11.23
N GLU A 136 -7.27 -1.01 11.87
CA GLU A 136 -7.80 0.22 11.27
C GLU A 136 -6.81 1.37 11.24
N ARG A 137 -5.81 1.37 12.13
CA ARG A 137 -4.93 2.53 12.37
C ARG A 137 -4.11 2.94 11.14
N PRO A 138 -3.52 2.01 10.35
CA PRO A 138 -2.85 2.33 9.09
C PRO A 138 -3.83 2.88 8.05
N LEU A 139 -5.02 2.28 7.93
CA LEU A 139 -6.04 2.68 6.95
C LEU A 139 -6.59 4.09 7.24
N ARG A 140 -6.73 4.41 8.52
CA ARG A 140 -7.41 5.61 9.00
C ARG A 140 -6.47 6.80 9.18
N GLY A 141 -5.23 6.58 9.60
CA GLY A 141 -4.37 7.64 10.17
C GLY A 141 -4.93 8.18 11.50
N ARG A 142 -4.15 8.99 12.26
CA ARG A 142 -4.66 9.61 13.50
C ARG A 142 -5.46 10.89 13.19
N LEU A 143 -6.65 11.01 13.77
CA LEU A 143 -7.43 12.26 13.77
C LEU A 143 -7.23 12.98 15.12
N THR A 144 -7.07 14.30 15.05
CA THR A 144 -6.90 15.18 16.22
C THR A 144 -8.01 16.23 16.33
N ASN A 145 -9.12 16.10 15.60
CA ASN A 145 -10.03 17.23 15.37
C ASN A 145 -11.53 16.84 15.46
N SER A 146 -12.39 17.83 15.73
CA SER A 146 -13.85 17.78 15.93
C SER A 146 -14.68 17.38 14.70
N TYR A 147 -14.03 16.93 13.63
CA TYR A 147 -14.71 16.45 12.43
C TYR A 147 -15.24 15.06 12.71
N LYS A 148 -16.57 14.88 12.66
CA LYS A 148 -17.22 13.58 12.79
C LYS A 148 -17.12 12.84 11.45
N PRO A 149 -16.22 11.85 11.31
CA PRO A 149 -16.17 11.04 10.10
C PRO A 149 -17.45 10.22 10.03
N LYS A 150 -17.96 10.01 8.82
CA LYS A 150 -19.08 9.10 8.62
C LYS A 150 -18.63 7.68 8.99
N THR A 151 -19.47 6.94 9.71
CA THR A 151 -19.14 5.60 10.23
C THR A 151 -18.79 4.62 9.12
N ASP A 152 -19.53 4.68 8.02
CA ASP A 152 -19.26 3.99 6.75
C ASP A 152 -19.00 5.04 5.65
N GLY A 153 -17.98 5.86 5.91
CA GLY A 153 -17.53 6.90 4.99
C GLY A 153 -16.55 6.36 3.96
N LEU A 154 -16.58 6.93 2.77
CA LEU A 154 -15.55 6.71 1.77
C LEU A 154 -14.20 7.26 2.28
N MET A 155 -13.13 6.53 2.03
CA MET A 155 -11.76 7.01 2.19
C MET A 155 -11.25 7.50 0.83
N LYS A 156 -10.51 8.60 0.83
CA LYS A 156 -9.74 9.05 -0.33
C LYS A 156 -8.26 9.04 0.02
N LYS A 157 -7.46 8.41 -0.82
CA LYS A 157 -6.00 8.37 -0.76
C LYS A 157 -5.43 8.99 -2.04
N THR A 158 -4.57 9.99 -1.90
CA THR A 158 -3.96 10.67 -3.05
C THR A 158 -2.45 10.50 -3.05
N PHE A 159 -1.89 10.37 -4.24
CA PHE A 159 -0.46 10.26 -4.49
C PHE A 159 -0.10 11.11 -5.71
N SER A 160 1.04 11.78 -5.65
CA SER A 160 1.48 12.67 -6.74
C SER A 160 2.99 12.57 -6.90
N LEU A 161 3.46 12.55 -8.14
CA LEU A 161 4.87 12.64 -8.51
C LEU A 161 5.03 13.72 -9.58
N ASN A 162 6.16 14.41 -9.58
CA ASN A 162 6.50 15.33 -10.67
C ASN A 162 7.46 14.62 -11.61
N ILE A 163 7.18 14.57 -12.90
CA ILE A 163 8.04 13.94 -13.91
C ILE A 163 8.22 14.93 -15.04
N ASP A 164 9.46 15.28 -15.38
CA ASP A 164 9.79 16.27 -16.41
C ASP A 164 9.01 17.60 -16.26
N GLY A 165 8.83 18.03 -15.02
CA GLY A 165 8.09 19.25 -14.68
C GLY A 165 6.57 19.12 -14.77
N VAL A 166 6.02 17.94 -15.08
CA VAL A 166 4.58 17.66 -15.12
C VAL A 166 4.18 16.81 -13.92
N ALA A 167 3.22 17.27 -13.13
CA ALA A 167 2.70 16.47 -12.03
C ALA A 167 1.75 15.37 -12.55
N GLN A 168 2.06 14.14 -12.18
CA GLN A 168 1.24 12.95 -12.32
C GLN A 168 0.48 12.74 -11.01
N HIS A 169 -0.83 12.52 -11.11
CA HIS A 169 -1.70 12.35 -9.94
C HIS A 169 -2.42 11.02 -10.00
N LEU A 170 -2.51 10.37 -8.84
CA LEU A 170 -3.34 9.21 -8.58
C LEU A 170 -4.30 9.52 -7.44
N ILE A 171 -5.60 9.29 -7.68
CA ILE A 171 -6.67 9.43 -6.70
C ILE A 171 -7.33 8.06 -6.51
N SER A 172 -7.26 7.51 -5.31
CA SER A 172 -7.84 6.20 -4.97
C SER A 172 -8.93 6.36 -3.91
N TYR A 173 -10.03 5.65 -4.12
CA TYR A 173 -11.18 5.60 -3.22
C TYR A 173 -11.38 4.19 -2.70
N TYR A 174 -11.69 4.05 -1.42
CA TYR A 174 -12.02 2.75 -0.84
C TYR A 174 -12.86 2.91 0.42
N ARG A 175 -13.66 1.89 0.76
CA ARG A 175 -14.22 1.71 2.09
C ARG A 175 -13.34 0.78 2.87
N ILE A 176 -13.25 1.01 4.18
CA ILE A 176 -12.45 0.19 5.07
C ILE A 176 -12.98 -1.25 5.10
N GLU A 177 -14.30 -1.42 5.10
CA GLU A 177 -14.95 -2.74 5.06
C GLU A 177 -14.53 -3.55 3.83
N ASP A 178 -14.49 -2.94 2.64
CA ASP A 178 -14.17 -3.64 1.40
C ASP A 178 -12.71 -4.09 1.33
N VAL A 179 -11.80 -3.34 1.98
CA VAL A 179 -10.41 -3.75 2.15
C VAL A 179 -10.31 -4.89 3.16
N GLN A 180 -10.97 -4.75 4.32
CA GLN A 180 -10.92 -5.74 5.39
C GLN A 180 -11.56 -7.08 5.01
N SER A 181 -12.61 -7.06 4.19
CA SER A 181 -13.25 -8.26 3.66
C SER A 181 -12.49 -8.88 2.49
N GLY A 182 -11.39 -8.28 2.03
CA GLY A 182 -10.62 -8.73 0.87
C GLY A 182 -11.33 -8.57 -0.47
N ARG A 183 -12.38 -7.74 -0.54
CA ARG A 183 -13.10 -7.46 -1.81
C ARG A 183 -12.26 -6.64 -2.77
N LEU A 184 -11.43 -5.74 -2.23
CA LEU A 184 -10.50 -4.92 -3.01
C LEU A 184 -9.10 -5.50 -2.92
N ARG A 185 -8.56 -5.88 -4.07
CA ARG A 185 -7.19 -6.38 -4.22
C ARG A 185 -6.24 -5.25 -4.60
N SER A 186 -4.96 -5.39 -4.25
CA SER A 186 -3.92 -4.43 -4.63
C SER A 186 -3.28 -4.75 -5.98
N PRO A 187 -2.80 -3.71 -6.72
CA PRO A 187 -2.13 -3.88 -8.02
C PRO A 187 -1.04 -4.95 -8.03
N SER A 188 -0.18 -4.98 -7.01
CA SER A 188 0.89 -5.97 -6.86
C SER A 188 0.42 -7.43 -6.76
N THR A 189 -0.86 -7.68 -6.48
CA THR A 189 -1.41 -9.05 -6.48
C THR A 189 -1.82 -9.53 -7.87
N PHE A 190 -1.93 -8.64 -8.86
CA PHE A 190 -2.33 -8.97 -10.23
C PHE A 190 -1.08 -9.25 -11.07
N PRO A 191 -0.88 -10.47 -11.59
CA PRO A 191 0.33 -10.81 -12.35
C PRO A 191 0.65 -9.83 -13.48
N GLU A 192 -0.38 -9.37 -14.19
CA GLU A 192 -0.27 -8.43 -15.31
C GLU A 192 0.24 -7.03 -14.92
N LEU A 193 0.02 -6.62 -13.66
CA LEU A 193 0.54 -5.36 -13.12
C LEU A 193 1.86 -5.59 -12.39
N ALA A 194 1.95 -6.66 -11.59
CA ALA A 194 3.14 -7.01 -10.83
C ALA A 194 4.38 -7.27 -11.70
N SER A 195 4.17 -7.72 -12.95
CA SER A 195 5.25 -7.92 -13.92
C SER A 195 5.72 -6.64 -14.62
N LEU A 196 5.13 -5.48 -14.34
CA LEU A 196 5.53 -4.22 -14.97
C LEU A 196 6.86 -3.72 -14.39
N ASP A 197 7.84 -3.50 -15.27
CA ASP A 197 9.04 -2.76 -14.91
C ASP A 197 8.72 -1.27 -14.70
N ILE A 198 8.83 -0.79 -13.47
CA ILE A 198 8.60 0.63 -13.17
C ILE A 198 9.74 1.47 -13.78
N SER A 199 9.39 2.44 -14.63
CA SER A 199 10.38 3.31 -15.29
C SER A 199 11.26 4.08 -14.27
N PRO A 200 12.58 4.27 -14.55
CA PRO A 200 13.49 5.01 -13.67
C PRO A 200 13.03 6.42 -13.32
N GLU A 201 12.35 7.09 -14.25
CA GLU A 201 11.78 8.44 -14.06
C GLU A 201 10.75 8.50 -12.91
N LEU A 202 10.02 7.39 -12.70
CA LEU A 202 9.07 7.23 -11.59
C LEU A 202 9.76 6.91 -10.26
N LEU A 203 11.05 6.59 -10.27
CA LEU A 203 11.83 6.12 -9.13
C LEU A 203 12.81 7.17 -8.57
N ASP A 204 12.78 8.39 -9.10
CA ASP A 204 13.59 9.49 -8.57
C ASP A 204 13.16 9.82 -7.13
N LYS A 205 14.09 9.58 -6.18
CA LYS A 205 13.88 9.74 -4.74
C LYS A 205 13.46 11.15 -4.34
N THR A 206 13.80 12.18 -5.13
CA THR A 206 13.47 13.58 -4.83
C THR A 206 11.97 13.85 -4.89
N HIS A 207 11.20 12.99 -5.56
CA HIS A 207 9.75 13.14 -5.71
C HIS A 207 8.95 12.58 -4.52
N PHE A 208 9.62 11.94 -3.55
CA PHE A 208 8.97 11.23 -2.46
C PHE A 208 9.18 11.92 -1.11
N ARG A 209 8.17 11.84 -0.24
CA ARG A 209 8.32 12.21 1.18
C ARG A 209 9.04 11.11 1.94
N ASP A 210 8.81 9.88 1.54
CA ASP A 210 9.36 8.66 2.12
C ASP A 210 9.86 7.77 0.98
N PRO A 211 11.10 7.98 0.50
CA PRO A 211 11.58 7.38 -0.75
C PRO A 211 11.61 5.84 -0.70
N PRO A 212 11.07 5.15 -1.72
CA PRO A 212 11.11 3.69 -1.78
C PRO A 212 12.55 3.18 -1.94
N LYS A 213 12.75 1.90 -1.63
CA LYS A 213 14.01 1.23 -1.92
C LYS A 213 14.15 1.01 -3.41
N VAL A 214 15.28 1.43 -3.95
CA VAL A 214 15.62 1.27 -5.37
C VAL A 214 17.06 0.79 -5.47
N GLU A 215 17.32 -0.05 -6.47
CA GLU A 215 18.64 -0.59 -6.78
C GLU A 215 19.00 -0.28 -8.24
N VAL A 216 20.27 0.01 -8.49
CA VAL A 216 20.80 0.13 -9.84
C VAL A 216 21.17 -1.28 -10.32
N GLY A 217 20.48 -1.77 -11.35
CA GLY A 217 20.80 -3.07 -11.92
C GLY A 217 22.17 -3.09 -12.64
N PRO A 218 22.63 -4.27 -13.07
CA PRO A 218 23.91 -4.41 -13.80
C PRO A 218 23.98 -3.60 -15.10
N ASP A 219 22.82 -3.27 -15.67
CA ASP A 219 22.63 -2.44 -16.85
C ASP A 219 22.61 -0.92 -16.55
N GLY A 220 22.81 -0.52 -15.30
CA GLY A 220 22.76 0.88 -14.88
C GLY A 220 21.33 1.41 -14.69
N ILE A 221 20.29 0.58 -14.84
CA ILE A 221 18.89 1.01 -14.76
C ILE A 221 18.37 0.87 -13.33
N LEU A 222 17.74 1.94 -12.82
CA LEU A 222 17.08 1.94 -11.51
C LEU A 222 15.85 1.03 -11.52
N ARG A 223 15.72 0.19 -10.49
CA ARG A 223 14.59 -0.72 -10.27
C ARG A 223 14.06 -0.61 -8.85
N TYR A 224 12.74 -0.64 -8.71
CA TYR A 224 12.07 -0.69 -7.42
C TYR A 224 12.36 -2.03 -6.71
N ARG A 225 12.65 -1.97 -5.39
CA ARG A 225 12.96 -3.15 -4.56
C ARG A 225 12.08 -3.32 -3.33
N GLY A 226 11.30 -2.31 -2.96
CA GLY A 226 10.40 -2.39 -1.81
C GLY A 226 10.07 -1.04 -1.22
N GLU A 227 9.24 -1.05 -0.18
CA GLU A 227 8.83 0.14 0.53
C GLU A 227 9.96 0.70 1.41
N ALA A 228 9.80 1.96 1.82
CA ALA A 228 10.68 2.57 2.79
C ALA A 228 10.58 1.85 4.15
N GLY A 229 11.72 1.52 4.75
CA GLY A 229 11.78 0.98 6.12
C GLY A 229 11.47 -0.51 6.31
N GLU A 230 11.10 -1.27 5.27
CA GLU A 230 11.08 -2.73 5.38
C GLU A 230 12.50 -3.23 5.70
N ILE A 231 12.68 -4.16 6.63
CA ILE A 231 14.00 -4.75 6.88
C ILE A 231 14.28 -5.72 5.72
N ASP A 232 15.47 -5.65 5.11
CA ASP A 232 15.87 -6.63 4.09
C ASP A 232 15.88 -8.01 4.74
N GLN A 233 14.78 -8.75 4.63
CA GLN A 233 14.80 -10.19 4.80
C GLN A 233 15.39 -10.79 3.53
N GLN A 234 16.69 -10.54 3.31
CA GLN A 234 17.44 -11.45 2.48
C GLN A 234 17.37 -12.82 3.17
N PRO A 235 16.94 -13.90 2.49
CA PRO A 235 17.30 -15.22 2.97
C PRO A 235 18.83 -15.24 2.95
N ALA A 236 19.45 -15.25 4.13
CA ALA A 236 20.88 -15.42 4.24
C ALA A 236 21.24 -16.69 3.47
N LEU A 237 21.89 -16.53 2.31
CA LEU A 237 22.54 -17.63 1.63
C LEU A 237 23.58 -18.14 2.63
N LEU A 238 23.28 -19.28 3.25
CA LEU A 238 24.20 -19.97 4.14
C LEU A 238 25.52 -20.15 3.37
N PRO A 239 26.66 -19.63 3.87
CA PRO A 239 27.94 -19.95 3.28
C PRO A 239 28.17 -21.45 3.50
N GLY A 240 28.01 -22.24 2.44
CA GLY A 240 28.42 -23.64 2.44
C GLY A 240 29.91 -23.72 2.83
N PRO A 241 30.32 -24.67 3.68
CA PRO A 241 31.70 -24.73 4.12
C PRO A 241 32.61 -25.05 2.92
N LEU A 242 33.57 -24.15 2.70
CA LEU A 242 34.74 -24.38 1.84
C LEU A 242 35.58 -25.49 2.46
N SER A 243 35.48 -26.71 1.94
CA SER A 243 36.49 -27.74 2.19
C SER A 243 37.61 -27.59 1.16
N THR A 244 38.58 -26.74 1.50
CA THR A 244 39.95 -26.75 0.96
C THR A 244 40.55 -28.14 1.08
N GLY A 245 40.97 -28.71 -0.06
CA GLY A 245 41.78 -29.93 -0.07
C GLY A 245 43.20 -29.69 0.42
N LEU A 246 43.88 -30.78 0.78
CA LEU A 246 45.32 -31.06 0.63
C LEU A 246 45.55 -32.56 0.99
N PRO A 247 46.70 -33.17 0.61
CA PRO A 247 46.73 -34.45 -0.12
C PRO A 247 47.48 -35.56 0.66
N LEU A 248 47.70 -36.72 0.00
CA LEU A 248 49.02 -37.38 -0.15
C LEU A 248 49.06 -38.92 0.14
N LEU A 249 49.56 -39.66 -0.88
CA LEU A 249 50.24 -40.99 -0.91
C LEU A 249 49.46 -42.26 -0.52
N THR A 250 49.88 -43.48 -0.85
CA THR A 250 50.38 -44.19 -2.05
C THR A 250 50.38 -45.67 -1.65
N ASP A 251 50.34 -46.55 -2.66
CA ASP A 251 50.75 -47.95 -2.67
C ASP A 251 50.00 -49.03 -1.88
N GLY A 252 49.90 -50.22 -2.52
CA GLY A 252 50.11 -51.47 -1.78
C GLY A 252 49.06 -52.57 -1.98
N ARG A 253 49.37 -53.48 -2.89
CA ARG A 253 48.67 -54.71 -3.30
C ARG A 253 48.42 -55.79 -2.19
N TYR A 254 47.57 -56.76 -2.55
CA TYR A 254 47.35 -58.14 -2.00
C TYR A 254 46.49 -58.23 -0.71
N ALA A 255 45.59 -59.18 -0.46
CA ALA A 255 45.24 -60.48 -1.04
C ALA A 255 43.78 -60.89 -0.68
N ILE A 256 43.18 -61.71 -1.55
CA ILE A 256 42.39 -62.95 -1.32
C ILE A 256 41.59 -63.07 -0.01
N ASP A 257 40.26 -63.24 -0.13
CA ASP A 257 39.63 -64.43 0.47
C ASP A 257 38.42 -64.93 -0.34
N LYS A 258 38.36 -66.26 -0.50
CA LYS A 258 37.33 -67.01 -1.23
C LYS A 258 36.45 -67.71 -0.20
N GLN A 259 35.13 -67.53 -0.29
CA GLN A 259 34.18 -68.51 0.23
C GLN A 259 33.59 -69.31 -0.94
N ALA A 260 33.86 -70.62 -0.93
CA ALA A 260 33.21 -71.63 -1.76
C ALA A 260 32.11 -72.33 -0.96
N VAL A 261 31.15 -72.94 -1.69
CA VAL A 261 30.16 -74.01 -1.34
C VAL A 261 28.90 -73.72 -2.18
N LYS A 262 28.29 -74.59 -3.00
CA LYS A 262 28.27 -76.06 -3.15
C LYS A 262 27.76 -76.40 -4.57
N ARG A 263 28.29 -77.46 -5.21
CA ARG A 263 27.70 -78.10 -6.41
C ARG A 263 26.74 -79.21 -5.98
N TYR A 264 25.62 -79.36 -6.69
CA TYR A 264 24.75 -80.54 -6.70
C TYR A 264 24.58 -80.95 -8.16
N ASP A 265 24.82 -82.21 -8.46
CA ASP A 265 24.76 -82.80 -9.81
C ASP A 265 24.06 -84.16 -9.68
N PRO A 266 22.87 -84.35 -10.28
CA PRO A 266 22.32 -85.67 -10.48
C PRO A 266 22.17 -85.97 -11.98
N TYR A 267 22.57 -87.19 -12.35
CA TYR A 267 22.41 -87.86 -13.65
C TYR A 267 23.56 -87.72 -14.67
N GLY A 268 24.58 -88.57 -14.46
CA GLY A 268 25.10 -89.38 -15.58
C GLY A 268 24.01 -90.35 -16.08
N SER A 269 24.06 -90.93 -17.27
CA SER A 269 25.22 -91.47 -17.99
C SER A 269 24.82 -91.71 -19.47
N PRO A 270 25.46 -92.57 -20.29
CA PRO A 270 26.17 -92.10 -21.48
C PRO A 270 25.65 -92.72 -22.80
N SER A 271 25.95 -92.06 -23.91
CA SER A 271 26.54 -92.59 -25.17
C SER A 271 26.31 -91.57 -26.28
#